data_AF-A0A7S3RCX2-F1
#
_entry.id   AF-A0A7S3RCX2-F1
#
_cell.length_a   1.000
_cell.length_b   1.000
_cell.length_c   1.000
_cell.angle_alpha   90.00
_cell.angle_beta   90.00
_cell.angle_gamma   90.00
#
_symmetry.space_group_name_H-M   'P 1'
#
loop_
_entity.id
_entity.type
_entity.pdbx_description
1 polymer ?
#
loop_
_entity_poly.entity_id
_entity_poly.type
_entity_poly.pdbx_seq_one_letter_code
_entity_poly.pdbx_strand_id
1 'polypeptide(L)'
;KGKDKGKDDGSWAGDIKPPKRKRAGAGAAQNEAQQATADLDDVNQSLTWLMLETDDTSTLLQQGLPNDAPSVTYVKNEAVFSSAHSILSGLVGDFATAVTITHAQPDWDVMPEVPAALARAGVEASNYCVAICSVMNKWAVGVGGSKAKRESAVKVALCIALTADTEDFDSLAGQYPDFATFCSNFGLVSTMTTAGGPAAKKAKQ
;
A
#
# COMPACT_ATOMS: atom_id res chain seq x y z
N LYS A 1 60.58 27.45 45.34
CA LYS A 1 59.68 28.63 45.22
C LYS A 1 58.39 28.10 44.61
N GLY A 2 57.31 27.79 45.34
CA GLY A 2 56.62 28.49 46.43
C GLY A 2 55.15 28.54 45.98
N LYS A 3 54.24 27.79 46.65
CA LYS A 3 53.05 28.27 47.41
C LYS A 3 52.08 29.12 46.58
N ASP A 4 50.75 29.05 46.64
CA ASP A 4 49.75 28.54 47.60
C ASP A 4 48.40 28.62 46.82
N LYS A 5 47.51 27.63 46.90
CA LYS A 5 46.19 27.64 47.61
C LYS A 5 45.07 28.58 47.10
N GLY A 6 43.92 27.93 46.88
CA GLY A 6 42.53 28.40 47.01
C GLY A 6 41.66 27.38 46.27
N LYS A 7 40.87 26.46 46.85
CA LYS A 7 40.13 26.31 48.12
C LYS A 7 38.93 27.24 48.31
N ASP A 8 37.88 26.96 47.54
CA ASP A 8 36.50 27.40 47.81
C ASP A 8 35.59 26.21 47.42
N ASP A 9 35.22 25.33 48.36
CA ASP A 9 33.96 25.32 49.15
C ASP A 9 32.69 25.40 48.27
N GLY A 10 31.95 24.31 48.08
CA GLY A 10 31.13 23.75 49.13
C GLY A 10 29.86 24.58 49.34
N SER A 11 28.86 24.45 48.44
CA SER A 11 27.46 24.63 48.84
C SER A 11 26.53 23.83 47.94
N TRP A 12 26.13 22.69 48.48
CA TRP A 12 25.11 21.77 47.99
C TRP A 12 23.84 22.11 48.80
N ALA A 13 23.01 23.00 48.27
CA ALA A 13 21.67 23.24 48.81
C ALA A 13 20.79 23.92 47.76
N GLY A 14 19.90 23.14 47.17
CA GLY A 14 18.96 23.60 46.16
C GLY A 14 17.92 22.55 45.85
N ASP A 15 17.24 22.07 46.90
CA ASP A 15 15.98 21.34 46.83
C ASP A 15 14.96 22.13 45.99
N ILE A 16 14.95 21.91 44.68
CA ILE A 16 13.86 22.34 43.80
C ILE A 16 13.00 21.11 43.52
N LYS A 17 12.05 20.84 44.43
CA LYS A 17 10.92 19.96 44.16
C LYS A 17 10.24 20.42 42.86
N PRO A 18 10.08 19.57 41.84
CA PRO A 18 9.26 19.92 40.70
C PRO A 18 7.82 20.13 41.17
N PRO A 19 7.14 21.21 40.74
CA PRO A 19 5.74 21.42 41.09
C PRO A 19 4.90 20.31 40.47
N LYS A 20 4.09 19.64 41.31
CA LYS A 20 3.01 18.75 40.88
C LYS A 20 2.04 19.54 40.00
N ARG A 21 2.23 19.50 38.68
CA ARG A 21 1.26 20.04 37.73
C ARG A 21 0.06 19.10 37.69
N LYS A 22 -0.97 19.51 38.43
CA LYS A 22 -2.36 19.07 38.31
C LYS A 22 -2.73 19.15 36.82
N ARG A 23 -2.90 18.00 36.17
CA ARG A 23 -3.53 17.91 34.84
C ARG A 23 -5.02 18.23 35.02
N ALA A 24 -5.36 19.51 34.97
CA ALA A 24 -6.71 19.98 34.74
C ALA A 24 -6.86 20.22 33.24
N GLY A 25 -7.91 19.62 32.66
CA GLY A 25 -8.14 19.58 31.23
C GLY A 25 -8.40 20.94 30.58
N ALA A 26 -8.01 21.02 29.33
CA ALA A 26 -8.57 21.91 28.31
C ALA A 26 -8.13 21.34 26.95
N GLY A 27 -8.99 20.54 26.35
CA GLY A 27 -8.74 19.85 25.09
C GLY A 27 -10.02 19.15 24.64
N ALA A 28 -11.08 19.93 24.48
CA ALA A 28 -12.37 19.46 23.97
C ALA A 28 -12.91 20.52 23.01
N ALA A 29 -12.35 20.56 21.80
CA ALA A 29 -12.90 21.24 20.64
C ALA A 29 -12.13 20.77 19.40
N GLN A 30 -12.26 19.49 19.04
CA GLN A 30 -11.89 18.89 17.74
C GLN A 30 -12.12 17.38 17.79
N ASN A 31 -13.37 16.91 17.94
CA ASN A 31 -13.70 15.54 17.55
C ASN A 31 -15.22 15.28 17.44
N GLU A 32 -15.92 16.03 16.61
CA GLU A 32 -17.34 15.77 16.34
C GLU A 32 -17.63 15.99 14.84
N ALA A 33 -17.12 15.09 14.00
CA ALA A 33 -17.59 14.93 12.62
C ALA A 33 -17.25 13.56 11.98
N GLN A 34 -16.84 12.55 12.75
CA GLN A 34 -16.51 11.22 12.20
C GLN A 34 -17.17 10.11 13.00
N GLN A 35 -18.51 10.05 12.96
CA GLN A 35 -19.26 8.82 13.18
C GLN A 35 -20.73 8.97 12.79
N ALA A 36 -21.04 8.52 11.57
CA ALA A 36 -22.31 7.95 11.08
C ALA A 36 -22.17 7.95 9.54
N THR A 37 -22.09 6.83 8.84
CA THR A 37 -23.05 5.72 8.85
C THR A 37 -22.34 4.41 8.51
N ALA A 38 -22.54 3.40 9.37
CA ALA A 38 -22.43 2.00 9.01
C ALA A 38 -23.80 1.54 8.50
N ASP A 39 -23.81 0.43 7.78
CA ASP A 39 -24.95 -0.19 7.08
C ASP A 39 -25.29 0.44 5.72
N LEU A 40 -24.48 0.09 4.71
CA LEU A 40 -24.89 -0.50 3.43
C LEU A 40 -23.61 -1.01 2.72
N ASP A 41 -23.59 -2.31 2.43
CA ASP A 41 -22.69 -3.05 1.53
C ASP A 41 -21.21 -3.25 1.95
N ASP A 42 -20.98 -4.44 2.52
CA ASP A 42 -19.72 -5.20 2.57
C ASP A 42 -19.23 -5.51 1.14
N VAL A 43 -18.82 -4.47 0.44
CA VAL A 43 -17.96 -4.55 -0.75
C VAL A 43 -16.79 -3.61 -0.48
N ASN A 44 -15.99 -3.97 0.53
CA ASN A 44 -14.65 -3.45 0.69
C ASN A 44 -13.79 -4.00 -0.46
N GLN A 45 -14.01 -3.46 -1.67
CA GLN A 45 -13.23 -3.76 -2.87
C GLN A 45 -11.80 -3.31 -2.63
N SER A 46 -11.04 -4.20 -2.01
CA SER A 46 -9.64 -3.95 -1.65
C SER A 46 -8.76 -3.97 -2.89
N LEU A 47 -9.28 -4.44 -4.03
CA LEU A 47 -8.68 -4.39 -5.35
C LEU A 47 -9.73 -3.93 -6.37
N THR A 48 -9.38 -2.90 -7.15
CA THR A 48 -10.20 -2.40 -8.26
C THR A 48 -9.30 -2.05 -9.43
N TRP A 49 -9.64 -2.50 -10.65
CA TRP A 49 -8.94 -2.06 -11.85
C TRP A 49 -9.41 -0.68 -12.28
N LEU A 50 -8.48 0.26 -12.35
CA LEU A 50 -8.69 1.60 -12.86
C LEU A 50 -8.48 1.60 -14.37
N MET A 51 -9.28 2.38 -15.08
CA MET A 51 -9.13 2.62 -16.51
C MET A 51 -9.07 4.12 -16.75
N LEU A 52 -7.92 4.62 -17.17
CA LEU A 52 -7.72 6.01 -17.57
C LEU A 52 -8.42 6.29 -18.90
N GLU A 53 -8.92 7.51 -19.04
CA GLU A 53 -9.40 8.00 -20.34
C GLU A 53 -8.19 8.27 -21.23
N THR A 54 -8.30 7.88 -22.50
CA THR A 54 -7.24 8.02 -23.50
C THR A 54 -7.14 9.45 -24.02
N ASP A 55 -7.28 10.42 -23.13
CA ASP A 55 -7.14 11.84 -23.46
C ASP A 55 -5.64 12.21 -23.44
N ASP A 56 -5.25 13.09 -24.36
CA ASP A 56 -3.88 13.57 -24.52
C ASP A 56 -3.35 14.36 -23.31
N THR A 57 -4.14 14.54 -22.25
CA THR A 57 -3.77 15.23 -21.01
C THR A 57 -3.20 14.30 -19.93
N SER A 58 -3.37 12.98 -20.06
CA SER A 58 -2.85 12.05 -19.05
C SER A 58 -1.32 11.97 -19.12
N THR A 59 -0.69 12.39 -18.03
CA THR A 59 0.76 12.28 -17.85
C THR A 59 1.24 10.84 -17.87
N LEU A 60 0.44 9.90 -17.33
CA LEU A 60 0.77 8.48 -17.31
C LEU A 60 0.77 7.89 -18.74
N LEU A 61 -0.24 8.20 -19.55
CA LEU A 61 -0.30 7.75 -20.94
C LEU A 61 0.81 8.37 -21.80
N GLN A 62 1.12 9.65 -21.59
CA GLN A 62 2.24 10.31 -22.26
C GLN A 62 3.60 9.69 -21.93
N GLN A 63 3.74 9.08 -20.75
CA GLN A 63 4.93 8.32 -20.36
C GLN A 63 5.00 6.92 -21.01
N GLY A 64 4.00 6.54 -21.80
CA GLY A 64 3.92 5.22 -22.44
C GLY A 64 3.45 4.11 -21.49
N LEU A 65 2.87 4.47 -20.33
CA LEU A 65 2.28 3.51 -19.41
C LEU A 65 0.89 3.05 -19.91
N PRO A 66 0.44 1.84 -19.54
CA PRO A 66 -0.87 1.33 -19.92
C PRO A 66 -2.00 2.21 -19.37
N ASN A 67 -3.13 2.21 -20.05
CA ASN A 67 -4.32 2.95 -19.61
C ASN A 67 -5.07 2.24 -18.48
N ASP A 68 -4.78 0.98 -18.21
CA ASP A 68 -5.31 0.21 -17.11
C ASP A 68 -4.27 0.00 -16.01
N ALA A 69 -4.70 0.06 -14.75
CA ALA A 69 -3.85 -0.27 -13.61
C ALA A 69 -4.68 -0.71 -12.39
N PRO A 70 -4.16 -1.65 -11.57
CA PRO A 70 -4.81 -2.02 -10.34
C PRO A 70 -4.66 -0.92 -9.27
N SER A 71 -5.73 -0.72 -8.52
CA SER A 71 -5.79 0.07 -7.30
C SER A 71 -6.07 -0.85 -6.12
N VAL A 72 -5.28 -0.74 -5.06
CA VAL A 72 -5.50 -1.48 -3.82
C VAL A 72 -5.74 -0.53 -2.66
N THR A 73 -6.78 -0.82 -1.88
CA THR A 73 -7.07 -0.11 -0.63
C THR A 73 -6.48 -0.89 0.54
N TYR A 74 -5.73 -0.21 1.40
CA TYR A 74 -5.14 -0.86 2.58
C TYR A 74 -6.21 -1.37 3.55
N VAL A 75 -6.13 -2.65 3.90
CA VAL A 75 -6.97 -3.30 4.91
C VAL A 75 -6.09 -3.87 6.03
N LYS A 76 -6.42 -3.56 7.28
CA LYS A 76 -5.57 -3.87 8.45
C LYS A 76 -5.37 -5.38 8.68
N ASN A 77 -6.33 -6.21 8.27
CA ASN A 77 -6.35 -7.64 8.58
C ASN A 77 -5.81 -8.53 7.45
N GLU A 78 -5.21 -7.92 6.43
CA GLU A 78 -4.67 -8.64 5.27
C GLU A 78 -3.15 -8.84 5.43
N ALA A 79 -2.72 -10.09 5.50
CA ALA A 79 -1.32 -10.45 5.72
C ALA A 79 -0.42 -10.11 4.51
N VAL A 80 -1.00 -10.04 3.31
CA VAL A 80 -0.28 -9.72 2.05
C VAL A 80 0.46 -8.38 2.11
N PHE A 81 -0.04 -7.43 2.89
CA PHE A 81 0.57 -6.11 3.06
C PHE A 81 1.93 -6.18 3.76
N SER A 82 2.16 -7.19 4.60
CA SER A 82 3.44 -7.40 5.29
C SER A 82 4.49 -8.05 4.38
N SER A 83 4.08 -8.86 3.41
CA SER A 83 4.97 -9.54 2.45
C SER A 83 5.14 -8.78 1.13
N ALA A 84 4.32 -7.75 0.87
CA ALA A 84 4.30 -6.96 -0.36
C ALA A 84 5.67 -6.47 -0.84
N HIS A 85 6.53 -6.03 0.09
CA HIS A 85 7.87 -5.55 -0.29
C HIS A 85 8.78 -6.68 -0.76
N SER A 86 8.75 -7.83 -0.08
CA SER A 86 9.54 -9.01 -0.43
C SER A 86 9.10 -9.62 -1.77
N ILE A 87 7.79 -9.69 -2.01
CA ILE A 87 7.22 -10.14 -3.29
C ILE A 87 7.70 -9.23 -4.42
N LEU A 88 7.54 -7.91 -4.24
CA LEU A 88 7.90 -6.94 -5.26
C LEU A 88 9.39 -6.98 -5.56
N SER A 89 10.26 -7.02 -4.54
CA SER A 89 11.71 -7.18 -4.74
C SER A 89 12.09 -8.47 -5.45
N GLY A 90 11.33 -9.56 -5.27
CA GLY A 90 11.52 -10.79 -6.04
C GLY A 90 11.18 -10.63 -7.53
N LEU A 91 10.15 -9.84 -7.84
CA LEU A 91 9.67 -9.58 -9.20
C LEU A 91 10.55 -8.59 -9.98
N VAL A 92 10.90 -7.45 -9.38
CA VAL A 92 11.65 -6.39 -10.07
C VAL A 92 13.14 -6.41 -9.79
N GLY A 93 13.60 -7.25 -8.85
CA GLY A 93 14.96 -7.24 -8.35
C GLY A 93 15.23 -6.03 -7.47
N ASP A 94 15.95 -5.03 -8.00
CA ASP A 94 16.30 -3.83 -7.25
C ASP A 94 15.14 -2.83 -7.20
N PHE A 95 14.36 -2.91 -6.13
CA PHE A 95 13.21 -2.04 -5.89
C PHE A 95 13.56 -0.54 -5.94
N ALA A 96 14.74 -0.14 -5.45
CA ALA A 96 15.08 1.27 -5.32
C ALA A 96 15.30 1.97 -6.67
N THR A 97 15.73 1.21 -7.68
CA THR A 97 15.97 1.72 -9.04
C THR A 97 14.81 1.43 -9.98
N ALA A 98 14.11 0.31 -9.77
CA ALA A 98 13.02 -0.11 -10.65
C ALA A 98 11.68 0.58 -10.36
N VAL A 99 11.41 0.98 -9.12
CA VAL A 99 10.09 1.47 -8.70
C VAL A 99 10.17 2.87 -8.08
N THR A 100 9.39 3.79 -8.63
CA THR A 100 9.20 5.13 -8.08
C THR A 100 7.82 5.24 -7.46
N ILE A 101 7.74 5.57 -6.17
CA ILE A 101 6.47 5.84 -5.47
C ILE A 101 6.29 7.34 -5.30
N THR A 102 5.24 7.87 -5.90
CA THR A 102 4.84 9.27 -5.81
C THR A 102 3.60 9.37 -4.93
N HIS A 103 3.70 10.14 -3.84
CA HIS A 103 2.56 10.44 -2.98
C HIS A 103 1.82 11.65 -3.51
N ALA A 104 0.51 11.51 -3.73
CA ALA A 104 -0.33 12.68 -3.96
C ALA A 104 -0.29 13.55 -2.69
N GLN A 105 0.27 14.74 -2.83
CA GLN A 105 0.20 15.79 -1.80
C GLN A 105 -1.24 16.30 -1.72
N PRO A 106 -1.63 16.97 -0.62
CA PRO A 106 -3.00 17.46 -0.41
C PRO A 106 -3.55 18.39 -1.50
N ASP A 107 -2.73 18.86 -2.46
CA ASP A 107 -3.15 19.71 -3.57
C ASP A 107 -3.55 18.93 -4.84
N TRP A 108 -3.37 17.60 -4.90
CA TRP A 108 -3.82 16.74 -6.02
C TRP A 108 -3.29 17.13 -7.41
N ASP A 109 -2.34 18.05 -7.49
CA ASP A 109 -1.77 18.59 -8.74
C ASP A 109 -0.95 17.57 -9.54
N VAL A 110 -0.53 16.47 -8.90
CA VAL A 110 0.27 15.42 -9.53
C VAL A 110 -0.65 14.28 -9.97
N MET A 111 -0.78 14.14 -11.30
CA MET A 111 -1.59 13.12 -11.98
C MET A 111 -3.10 13.24 -11.70
N PRO A 112 -3.77 14.32 -12.14
CA PRO A 112 -5.21 14.54 -11.93
C PRO A 112 -6.12 13.48 -12.59
N GLU A 113 -5.60 12.69 -13.51
CA GLU A 113 -6.30 11.56 -14.13
C GLU A 113 -6.58 10.40 -13.15
N VAL A 114 -5.70 10.20 -12.16
CA VAL A 114 -5.81 9.13 -11.16
C VAL A 114 -7.00 9.32 -10.23
N PRO A 115 -7.22 10.49 -9.60
CA PRO A 115 -8.37 10.69 -8.74
C PRO A 115 -9.69 10.67 -9.51
N ALA A 116 -9.71 11.14 -10.76
CA ALA A 116 -10.87 10.99 -11.64
C ALA A 116 -11.18 9.51 -11.93
N ALA A 117 -10.16 8.68 -12.16
CA ALA A 117 -10.34 7.24 -12.34
C ALA A 117 -10.80 6.53 -11.05
N LEU A 118 -10.24 6.91 -9.89
CA LEU A 118 -10.67 6.39 -8.58
C LEU A 118 -12.14 6.74 -8.29
N ALA A 119 -12.55 7.97 -8.57
CA ALA A 119 -13.95 8.41 -8.39
C ALA A 119 -14.91 7.62 -9.29
N ARG A 120 -14.55 7.40 -10.56
CA ARG A 120 -15.34 6.56 -11.48
C ARG A 120 -15.41 5.10 -11.04
N ALA A 121 -14.35 4.61 -10.42
CA ALA A 121 -14.29 3.28 -9.82
C ALA A 121 -15.05 3.19 -8.48
N GLY A 122 -15.66 4.28 -8.00
CA GLY A 122 -16.39 4.31 -6.73
C GLY A 122 -15.49 4.29 -5.49
N VAL A 123 -14.19 4.53 -5.64
CA VAL A 123 -13.23 4.54 -4.53
C VAL A 123 -13.12 5.95 -3.97
N GLU A 124 -13.69 6.19 -2.78
CA GLU A 124 -13.51 7.44 -2.03
C GLU A 124 -12.09 7.56 -1.46
N ALA A 125 -11.12 7.80 -2.33
CA ALA A 125 -9.72 7.90 -1.96
C ALA A 125 -9.37 9.33 -1.52
N SER A 126 -9.52 9.67 -0.24
CA SER A 126 -9.03 10.97 0.26
C SER A 126 -7.50 11.08 0.26
N ASN A 127 -6.79 9.94 0.25
CA ASN A 127 -5.33 9.89 0.24
C ASN A 127 -4.83 8.66 -0.53
N TYR A 128 -4.08 8.87 -1.60
CA TYR A 128 -3.51 7.82 -2.43
C TYR A 128 -2.03 8.04 -2.74
N CYS A 129 -1.37 7.02 -3.29
CA CYS A 129 -0.07 7.13 -3.90
C CYS A 129 -0.03 6.28 -5.18
N VAL A 130 0.83 6.67 -6.10
CA VAL A 130 1.01 6.01 -7.38
C VAL A 130 2.43 5.42 -7.40
N ALA A 131 2.55 4.15 -7.73
CA ALA A 131 3.85 3.53 -7.97
C ALA A 131 4.00 3.24 -9.46
N ILE A 132 5.17 3.58 -10.00
CA ILE A 132 5.52 3.33 -11.40
C ILE A 132 6.75 2.44 -11.39
N CYS A 133 6.67 1.32 -12.11
CA CYS A 133 7.79 0.45 -12.41
C CYS A 133 8.32 0.79 -13.82
N SER A 134 9.48 1.43 -13.88
CA SER A 134 10.11 1.86 -15.14
C SER A 134 10.64 0.70 -15.98
N VAL A 135 11.03 -0.40 -15.32
CA VAL A 135 11.59 -1.59 -15.99
C VAL A 135 10.52 -2.33 -16.80
N MET A 136 9.31 -2.42 -16.25
CA MET A 136 8.20 -3.19 -16.84
C MET A 136 7.12 -2.28 -17.46
N ASN A 137 7.30 -0.96 -17.41
CA ASN A 137 6.32 0.05 -17.83
C ASN A 137 4.91 -0.21 -17.25
N LYS A 138 4.85 -0.58 -15.97
CA LYS A 138 3.60 -0.80 -15.23
C LYS A 138 3.44 0.22 -14.14
N TRP A 139 2.21 0.51 -13.77
CA TRP A 139 1.90 1.38 -12.66
C TRP A 139 0.72 0.83 -11.86
N ALA A 140 0.57 1.33 -10.64
CA ALA A 140 -0.48 0.92 -9.74
C ALA A 140 -0.78 2.00 -8.71
N VAL A 141 -1.94 1.92 -8.07
CA VAL A 141 -2.41 2.90 -7.08
C VAL A 141 -2.63 2.25 -5.72
N GLY A 142 -2.20 2.91 -4.67
CA GLY A 142 -2.40 2.47 -3.29
C GLY A 142 -3.15 3.52 -2.48
N VAL A 143 -4.28 3.13 -1.90
CA VAL A 143 -5.14 4.01 -1.10
C VAL A 143 -5.00 3.68 0.38
N GLY A 144 -4.93 4.70 1.24
CA GLY A 144 -4.78 4.48 2.67
C GLY A 144 -4.65 5.74 3.53
N GLY A 145 -5.09 5.64 4.79
CA GLY A 145 -5.13 6.77 5.72
C GLY A 145 -3.77 7.28 6.23
N SER A 146 -2.68 6.54 6.02
CA SER A 146 -1.32 6.99 6.39
C SER A 146 -0.31 6.65 5.29
N LYS A 147 0.81 7.38 5.24
CA LYS A 147 1.86 7.19 4.23
C LYS A 147 2.32 5.73 4.15
N ALA A 148 2.63 5.12 5.29
CA ALA A 148 3.07 3.72 5.35
C ALA A 148 2.01 2.73 4.83
N LYS A 149 0.72 2.97 5.13
CA LYS A 149 -0.39 2.14 4.62
C LYS A 149 -0.54 2.27 3.11
N ARG A 150 -0.42 3.48 2.57
CA ARG A 150 -0.44 3.75 1.13
C ARG A 150 0.70 3.05 0.40
N GLU A 151 1.92 3.16 0.93
CA GLU A 151 3.09 2.47 0.37
C GLU A 151 2.94 0.96 0.39
N SER A 152 2.39 0.39 1.47
CA SER A 152 2.14 -1.04 1.53
C SER A 152 1.07 -1.47 0.52
N ALA A 153 -0.02 -0.70 0.39
CA ALA A 153 -1.08 -0.99 -0.56
C ALA A 153 -0.62 -0.91 -2.01
N VAL A 154 0.11 0.14 -2.38
CA VAL A 154 0.60 0.30 -3.76
C VAL A 154 1.59 -0.77 -4.15
N LYS A 155 2.39 -1.29 -3.20
CA LYS A 155 3.30 -2.41 -3.46
C LYS A 155 2.54 -3.68 -3.82
N VAL A 156 1.46 -3.99 -3.11
CA VAL A 156 0.57 -5.13 -3.45
C VAL A 156 -0.07 -4.91 -4.82
N ALA A 157 -0.62 -3.73 -5.06
CA ALA A 157 -1.22 -3.38 -6.35
C ALA A 157 -0.22 -3.55 -7.50
N LEU A 158 1.01 -3.08 -7.32
CA LEU A 158 2.06 -3.23 -8.33
C LEU A 158 2.48 -4.69 -8.53
N CYS A 159 2.54 -5.50 -7.47
CA CYS A 159 2.76 -6.94 -7.61
C CYS A 159 1.68 -7.56 -8.51
N ILE A 160 0.41 -7.20 -8.29
CA ILE A 160 -0.70 -7.69 -9.12
C ILE A 160 -0.52 -7.27 -10.59
N ALA A 161 -0.21 -5.99 -10.83
CA ALA A 161 0.03 -5.47 -12.18
C ALA A 161 1.15 -6.20 -12.92
N LEU A 162 2.23 -6.53 -12.21
CA LEU A 162 3.37 -7.26 -12.75
C LEU A 162 3.03 -8.73 -12.99
N THR A 163 2.34 -9.37 -12.04
CA THR A 163 2.01 -10.78 -12.14
C THR A 163 0.96 -11.09 -13.21
N ALA A 164 0.12 -10.11 -13.56
CA ALA A 164 -0.88 -10.26 -14.63
C ALA A 164 -0.23 -10.56 -16.00
N ASP A 165 1.02 -10.13 -16.21
CA ASP A 165 1.75 -10.30 -17.48
C ASP A 165 2.86 -11.37 -17.41
N THR A 166 3.05 -12.03 -16.27
CA THR A 166 4.12 -13.03 -16.10
C THR A 166 3.56 -14.42 -15.86
N GLU A 167 4.18 -15.44 -16.46
CA GLU A 167 3.85 -16.85 -16.19
C GLU A 167 4.30 -17.32 -14.79
N ASP A 168 5.05 -16.50 -14.05
CA ASP A 168 5.62 -16.82 -12.72
C ASP A 168 4.61 -16.77 -11.56
N PHE A 169 3.31 -16.54 -11.85
CA PHE A 169 2.29 -16.46 -10.81
C PHE A 169 2.25 -17.71 -9.92
N ASP A 170 2.36 -18.92 -10.50
CA ASP A 170 2.33 -20.17 -9.73
C ASP A 170 3.52 -20.31 -8.78
N SER A 171 4.70 -19.88 -9.20
CA SER A 171 5.91 -19.88 -8.37
C SER A 171 5.78 -18.90 -7.21
N LEU A 172 5.24 -17.70 -7.47
CA LEU A 172 4.99 -16.69 -6.45
C LEU A 172 3.88 -17.11 -5.49
N ALA A 173 2.82 -17.72 -5.99
CA ALA A 173 1.73 -18.25 -5.19
C ALA A 173 2.21 -19.34 -4.23
N GLY A 174 3.15 -20.19 -4.67
CA GLY A 174 3.79 -21.19 -3.82
C GLY A 174 4.70 -20.60 -2.74
N GLN A 175 5.40 -19.49 -3.02
CA GLN A 175 6.28 -18.82 -2.07
C GLN A 175 5.51 -17.92 -1.08
N TYR A 176 4.41 -17.32 -1.52
CA TYR A 176 3.62 -16.35 -0.78
C TYR A 176 2.13 -16.74 -0.79
N PRO A 177 1.72 -17.70 0.06
CA PRO A 177 0.34 -18.19 0.08
C PRO A 177 -0.69 -17.11 0.43
N ASP A 178 -0.30 -16.10 1.22
CA ASP A 178 -1.16 -14.96 1.54
C ASP A 178 -1.48 -14.11 0.30
N PHE A 179 -0.50 -13.95 -0.61
CA PHE A 179 -0.69 -13.25 -1.88
C PHE A 179 -1.57 -14.07 -2.82
N ALA A 180 -1.36 -15.39 -2.90
CA ALA A 180 -2.21 -16.29 -3.68
C ALA A 180 -3.67 -16.25 -3.21
N THR A 181 -3.87 -16.27 -1.89
CA THR A 181 -5.20 -16.17 -1.27
C THR A 181 -5.85 -14.83 -1.60
N PHE A 182 -5.09 -13.74 -1.48
CA PHE A 182 -5.57 -12.40 -1.86
C PHE A 182 -6.00 -12.37 -3.34
N CYS A 183 -5.14 -12.79 -4.27
CA CYS A 183 -5.47 -12.83 -5.70
C CYS A 183 -6.66 -13.75 -6.03
N SER A 184 -6.81 -14.87 -5.32
CA SER A 184 -7.91 -15.81 -5.50
C SER A 184 -9.26 -15.21 -5.08
N ASN A 185 -9.27 -14.41 -4.01
CA ASN A 185 -10.48 -13.69 -3.57
C ASN A 185 -11.02 -12.71 -4.62
N PHE A 186 -10.15 -12.22 -5.50
CA PHE A 186 -10.52 -11.33 -6.61
C PHE A 186 -10.63 -12.03 -7.97
N GLY A 187 -10.57 -13.37 -8.01
CA GLY A 187 -10.70 -14.13 -9.25
C GLY A 187 -9.55 -13.95 -10.24
N LEU A 188 -8.39 -13.44 -9.79
CA LEU A 188 -7.20 -13.28 -10.64
C LEU A 188 -6.54 -14.63 -10.95
N VAL A 189 -6.72 -15.61 -10.06
CA VAL A 189 -6.26 -16.98 -10.29
C VAL A 189 -7.35 -17.73 -11.02
N SER A 190 -7.25 -17.79 -12.35
CA SER A 190 -7.96 -18.84 -13.09
C SER A 190 -7.36 -20.16 -12.65
N THR A 191 -7.97 -20.79 -11.66
CA THR A 191 -7.69 -22.18 -11.34
C THR A 191 -7.87 -22.98 -12.63
N MET A 192 -6.77 -23.27 -13.32
CA MET A 192 -6.77 -24.31 -14.33
C MET A 192 -7.07 -25.59 -13.58
N THR A 193 -8.37 -25.89 -13.50
CA THR A 193 -8.89 -27.18 -13.14
C THR A 193 -8.14 -28.17 -14.01
N THR A 194 -7.17 -28.84 -13.39
CA THR A 194 -6.64 -30.09 -13.86
C THR A 194 -7.84 -31.02 -13.88
N ALA A 195 -8.49 -31.10 -15.04
CA ALA A 195 -9.48 -32.12 -15.35
C ALA A 195 -8.72 -33.45 -15.31
N GLY A 196 -8.61 -34.00 -14.10
CA GLY A 196 -8.21 -35.37 -13.86
C GLY A 196 -9.18 -36.26 -14.64
N GLY A 197 -8.76 -36.69 -15.82
CA GLY A 197 -9.46 -37.72 -16.56
C GLY A 197 -9.57 -38.95 -15.67
N PRO A 198 -10.76 -39.54 -15.49
CA PRO A 198 -10.87 -40.82 -14.80
C PRO A 198 -10.10 -41.86 -15.63
N ALA A 199 -9.06 -42.39 -14.98
CA ALA A 199 -8.18 -43.41 -15.51
C ALA A 199 -8.95 -44.67 -15.95
N ALA A 200 -8.48 -45.19 -17.08
CA ALA A 200 -8.75 -46.47 -17.71
C ALA A 200 -9.38 -47.58 -16.85
N LYS A 201 -10.45 -48.18 -17.37
CA LYS A 201 -10.64 -49.64 -17.31
C LYS A 201 -10.57 -50.20 -18.73
N LYS A 202 -9.39 -50.70 -19.12
CA LYS A 202 -9.25 -51.68 -20.20
C LYS A 202 -9.98 -52.95 -19.75
N ALA A 203 -11.17 -53.19 -20.30
CA ALA A 203 -11.76 -54.53 -20.29
C ALA A 203 -11.00 -55.37 -21.32
N LYS A 204 -10.27 -56.38 -20.85
CA LYS A 204 -9.55 -57.36 -21.64
C LYS A 204 -10.32 -58.68 -21.54
N GLN A 205 -10.75 -59.15 -22.72
CA GLN A 205 -11.23 -60.50 -23.10
C GLN A 205 -12.53 -60.99 -22.49
#